data_AF-A0AAD2MJQ6-F1
#
_entry.id   AF-A0AAD2MJQ6-F1
#
_cell.length_a   1.000
_cell.length_b   1.000
_cell.length_c   1.000
_cell.angle_alpha   90.00
_cell.angle_beta   90.00
_cell.angle_gamma   90.00
#
_symmetry.space_group_name_H-M   'P 1'
#
loop_
_entity.id
_entity.type
_entity.pdbx_description
1 polymer ?
#
loop_
_entity_poly.entity_id
_entity_poly.type
_entity_poly.pdbx_seq_one_letter_code
_entity_poly.pdbx_strand_id
1 'polypeptide(L)'
;MKSEVEVNYLFVRYVQQSIKNSSSACLKKKQKYSRNYFPTDSLEEIVKSSISESYLSLDFISESEIINLQNFTENEELSRAIEQLNFKEKKLLYEKYIQCKTDSEIANIFNISRQGVSIFRKRLLKKIEEFLKR
;
A
#
# COMPACT_ATOMS: atom_id res chain seq x y z
N MET A 1 64.47 20.72 7.30
CA MET A 1 63.64 19.50 7.50
C MET A 1 62.65 19.82 8.60
N LYS A 2 61.36 19.51 8.43
CA LYS A 2 60.36 19.76 9.49
C LYS A 2 60.70 18.88 10.70
N SER A 3 60.56 19.41 11.90
CA SER A 3 60.88 18.62 13.10
C SER A 3 59.85 17.49 13.24
N GLU A 4 60.26 16.36 13.81
CA GLU A 4 59.37 15.20 14.03
C GLU A 4 58.11 15.59 14.83
N VAL A 5 58.25 16.56 15.73
CA VAL A 5 57.16 17.15 16.52
C VAL A 5 56.16 17.90 15.64
N GLU A 6 56.63 18.67 14.65
CA GLU A 6 55.75 19.37 13.69
C GLU A 6 54.98 18.39 12.80
N VAL A 7 55.63 17.31 12.35
CA VAL A 7 54.99 16.29 11.53
C VAL A 7 53.90 15.56 12.31
N ASN A 8 54.17 15.23 13.57
CA ASN A 8 53.19 14.58 14.44
C ASN A 8 51.99 15.50 14.75
N TYR A 9 52.24 16.79 14.99
CA TYR A 9 51.17 17.77 15.17
C TYR A 9 50.28 17.90 13.93
N LEU A 10 50.87 17.93 12.73
CA LEU A 10 50.13 17.97 11.46
C LEU A 10 49.30 16.70 11.24
N PHE A 11 49.84 15.54 11.60
CA PHE A 11 49.12 14.27 11.53
C PHE A 11 47.90 14.25 12.46
N VAL A 12 48.07 14.63 13.73
CA VAL A 12 46.97 14.69 14.69
C VAL A 12 45.89 15.69 14.23
N ARG A 13 46.30 16.87 13.76
CA ARG A 13 45.40 17.88 13.16
C ARG A 13 44.61 17.30 11.98
N TYR A 14 45.27 16.57 11.10
CA TYR A 14 44.64 15.94 9.94
C TYR A 14 43.60 14.90 10.35
N VAL A 15 43.94 14.02 11.31
CA VAL A 15 43.02 13.00 11.84
C VAL A 15 41.79 13.66 12.48
N GLN A 16 42.00 14.68 13.33
CA GLN A 16 40.90 15.44 13.94
C GLN A 16 39.98 16.07 12.89
N GLN A 17 40.57 16.68 11.84
CA GLN A 17 39.80 17.29 10.77
C GLN A 17 39.03 16.25 9.94
N SER A 18 39.62 15.08 9.69
CA SER A 18 38.98 13.97 8.98
C SER A 18 37.77 13.45 9.74
N ILE A 19 37.89 13.25 11.06
CA ILE A 19 36.77 12.83 11.92
C ILE A 19 35.64 13.87 11.89
N LYS A 20 35.99 15.17 12.03
CA LYS A 20 35.01 16.27 11.99
C LYS A 20 34.29 16.34 10.64
N ASN A 21 35.03 16.16 9.54
CA ASN A 21 34.47 16.16 8.19
C ASN A 21 33.57 14.94 7.96
N SER A 22 33.97 13.75 8.42
CA SER A 22 33.19 12.51 8.31
C SER A 22 31.88 12.60 9.10
N SER A 23 31.93 13.10 10.33
CA SER A 23 30.73 13.36 11.16
C SER A 23 29.78 14.35 10.48
N SER A 24 30.32 15.46 9.96
CA SER A 24 29.54 16.46 9.22
C SER A 24 28.91 15.88 7.95
N ALA A 25 29.63 15.03 7.22
CA ALA A 25 29.12 14.35 6.03
C ALA A 25 28.00 13.35 6.38
N CYS A 26 28.15 12.61 7.48
CA CYS A 26 27.12 11.72 8.00
C CYS A 26 25.83 12.49 8.36
N LEU A 27 25.95 13.60 9.09
CA LEU A 27 24.81 14.46 9.43
C LEU A 27 24.13 15.05 8.20
N LYS A 28 24.90 15.57 7.23
CA LYS A 28 24.35 16.08 5.95
C LYS A 28 23.63 15.00 5.16
N LYS A 29 24.18 13.78 5.11
CA LYS A 29 23.50 12.62 4.50
C LYS A 29 22.21 12.32 5.25
N LYS A 30 22.22 12.22 6.59
CA LYS A 30 21.03 11.96 7.41
C LYS A 30 19.94 13.02 7.18
N GLN A 31 20.28 14.29 7.08
CA GLN A 31 19.31 15.36 6.77
C GLN A 31 18.75 15.26 5.35
N LYS A 32 19.60 14.97 4.36
CA LYS A 32 19.18 14.74 2.97
C LYS A 32 18.22 13.54 2.87
N TYR A 33 18.56 12.43 3.53
CA TYR A 33 17.70 11.25 3.57
C TYR A 33 16.44 11.50 4.39
N SER A 34 16.50 12.24 5.50
CA SER A 34 15.32 12.62 6.32
C SER A 34 14.26 13.37 5.51
N ARG A 35 14.66 14.18 4.52
CA ARG A 35 13.73 14.85 3.60
C ARG A 35 13.00 13.89 2.65
N ASN A 36 13.61 12.74 2.36
CA ASN A 36 13.05 11.67 1.52
C ASN A 36 12.68 10.43 2.35
N TYR A 37 12.75 10.51 3.68
CA TYR A 37 12.49 9.42 4.60
C TYR A 37 11.01 9.42 4.85
N PHE A 38 10.29 8.56 4.12
CA PHE A 38 8.97 8.13 4.52
C PHE A 38 9.15 7.04 5.57
N PRO A 39 8.77 7.28 6.84
CA PRO A 39 8.79 6.22 7.84
C PRO A 39 7.71 5.19 7.49
N THR A 40 8.10 4.11 6.83
CA THR A 40 7.22 2.95 6.59
C THR A 40 6.92 2.22 7.89
N ASP A 41 7.86 2.25 8.84
CA ASP A 41 7.74 1.56 10.12
C ASP A 41 6.64 2.20 11.00
N SER A 42 6.52 3.53 10.97
CA SER A 42 5.41 4.21 11.65
C SER A 42 4.11 4.07 10.88
N LEU A 43 4.11 3.90 9.56
CA LEU A 43 2.86 3.69 8.82
C LEU A 43 2.32 2.30 9.13
N GLU A 44 3.17 1.29 9.33
CA GLU A 44 2.75 -0.05 9.74
C GLU A 44 2.26 -0.09 11.20
N GLU A 45 2.90 0.64 12.12
CA GLU A 45 2.43 0.80 13.51
C GLU A 45 1.21 1.73 13.65
N ILE A 46 1.13 2.82 12.88
CA ILE A 46 -0.04 3.71 12.81
C ILE A 46 -1.19 2.95 12.16
N VAL A 47 -0.98 2.18 11.09
CA VAL A 47 -2.01 1.31 10.52
C VAL A 47 -2.43 0.26 11.54
N LYS A 48 -1.51 -0.41 12.25
CA LYS A 48 -1.89 -1.37 13.31
C LYS A 48 -2.63 -0.73 14.50
N SER A 49 -2.28 0.50 14.90
CA SER A 49 -2.90 1.19 16.04
C SER A 49 -4.18 1.97 15.68
N SER A 50 -4.30 2.49 14.46
CA SER A 50 -5.53 3.15 13.96
C SER A 50 -6.59 2.16 13.46
N ILE A 51 -6.18 0.94 13.10
CA ILE A 51 -7.08 -0.22 12.93
C ILE A 51 -7.65 -0.69 14.28
N SER A 52 -7.05 -0.30 15.41
CA SER A 52 -7.56 -0.60 16.74
C SER A 52 -8.84 0.20 17.03
N GLU A 53 -9.97 -0.51 16.89
CA GLU A 53 -11.24 -0.35 17.64
C GLU A 53 -12.39 0.49 17.06
N SER A 54 -12.24 1.32 16.02
CA SER A 54 -13.39 2.13 15.53
C SER A 54 -13.68 2.05 14.02
N TYR A 55 -12.68 1.74 13.19
CA TYR A 55 -12.87 1.58 11.73
C TYR A 55 -13.02 0.14 11.25
N LEU A 56 -12.66 -0.85 12.09
CA LEU A 56 -12.95 -2.28 11.80
C LEU A 56 -14.41 -2.67 12.11
N SER A 57 -15.18 -1.76 12.71
CA SER A 57 -16.64 -1.82 12.76
C SER A 57 -17.29 -1.24 11.51
N LEU A 58 -16.56 -1.09 10.38
CA LEU A 58 -17.20 -1.25 9.07
C LEU A 58 -17.52 -2.74 8.96
N ASP A 59 -18.75 -3.04 9.35
CA ASP A 59 -19.47 -4.30 9.29
C ASP A 59 -18.82 -5.33 8.38
N PHE A 60 -18.49 -6.47 8.98
CA PHE A 60 -18.02 -7.66 8.27
C PHE A 60 -19.11 -8.05 7.25
N ILE A 61 -19.02 -7.57 6.00
CA ILE A 61 -20.00 -7.89 4.97
C ILE A 61 -19.97 -9.40 4.80
N SER A 62 -21.05 -10.05 5.24
CA SER A 62 -21.21 -11.49 5.21
C SER A 62 -21.38 -11.96 3.76
N GLU A 63 -21.07 -13.23 3.47
CA GLU A 63 -21.25 -13.76 2.12
C GLU A 63 -22.73 -13.69 1.67
N SER A 64 -23.68 -13.74 2.61
CA SER A 64 -25.11 -13.53 2.38
C SER A 64 -25.45 -12.14 1.83
N GLU A 65 -24.64 -11.13 2.11
CA GLU A 65 -24.88 -9.74 1.72
C GLU A 65 -24.33 -9.39 0.35
N ILE A 66 -23.61 -10.31 -0.32
CA ILE A 66 -23.10 -10.13 -1.69
C ILE A 66 -24.23 -9.77 -2.67
N ILE A 67 -25.44 -10.27 -2.45
CA ILE A 67 -26.60 -9.97 -3.29
C ILE A 67 -26.93 -8.46 -3.27
N ASN A 68 -26.75 -7.83 -2.10
CA ASN A 68 -27.07 -6.44 -1.84
C ASN A 68 -25.83 -5.56 -1.73
N LEU A 69 -24.74 -5.94 -2.42
CA LEU A 69 -23.45 -5.25 -2.38
C LEU A 69 -23.55 -3.74 -2.67
N GLN A 70 -24.52 -3.32 -3.48
CA GLN A 70 -24.76 -1.92 -3.79
C GLN A 70 -25.08 -1.05 -2.56
N ASN A 71 -25.68 -1.64 -1.51
CA ASN A 71 -26.07 -0.91 -0.30
C ASN A 71 -24.87 -0.44 0.54
N PHE A 72 -23.69 -1.00 0.29
CA PHE A 72 -22.44 -0.67 1.00
C PHE A 72 -21.60 0.37 0.26
N THR A 73 -22.17 1.02 -0.76
CA THR A 73 -21.49 2.02 -1.58
C THR A 73 -22.13 3.39 -1.35
N GLU A 74 -21.34 4.36 -0.90
CA GLU A 74 -21.82 5.74 -0.68
C GLU A 74 -22.08 6.50 -1.99
N ASN A 75 -21.41 6.11 -3.07
CA ASN A 75 -21.59 6.72 -4.38
C ASN A 75 -22.82 6.12 -5.09
N GLU A 76 -23.85 6.94 -5.29
CA GLU A 76 -25.11 6.56 -5.93
C GLU A 76 -24.97 6.01 -7.36
N GLU A 77 -24.07 6.57 -8.17
CA GLU A 77 -23.82 6.11 -9.53
C GLU A 77 -23.19 4.71 -9.53
N LEU A 78 -22.22 4.51 -8.64
CA LEU A 78 -21.56 3.22 -8.46
C LEU A 78 -22.51 2.18 -7.85
N SER A 79 -23.38 2.59 -6.91
CA SER A 79 -24.43 1.73 -6.34
C SER A 79 -25.35 1.19 -7.43
N ARG A 80 -25.87 2.07 -8.30
CA ARG A 80 -26.70 1.65 -9.45
C ARG A 80 -25.95 0.77 -10.44
N ALA A 81 -24.68 1.05 -10.70
CA ALA A 81 -23.86 0.22 -11.58
C ALA A 81 -23.63 -1.19 -10.99
N ILE A 82 -23.38 -1.29 -9.68
CA ILE A 82 -23.21 -2.56 -8.97
C ILE A 82 -24.53 -3.33 -8.93
N GLU A 83 -25.67 -2.66 -8.74
CA GLU A 83 -26.99 -3.29 -8.73
C GLU A 83 -27.26 -4.11 -10.00
N GLN A 84 -26.82 -3.61 -11.17
CA GLN A 84 -26.98 -4.25 -12.48
C GLN A 84 -26.06 -5.48 -12.70
N LEU A 85 -25.10 -5.73 -11.81
CA LEU A 85 -24.20 -6.88 -11.93
C LEU A 85 -24.90 -8.19 -11.54
N ASN A 86 -24.52 -9.27 -12.23
CA ASN A 86 -24.98 -10.59 -11.83
C ASN A 86 -24.27 -11.08 -10.55
N PHE A 87 -24.80 -12.13 -9.92
CA PHE A 87 -24.24 -12.65 -8.67
C PHE A 87 -22.76 -13.05 -8.77
N LYS A 88 -22.33 -13.67 -9.89
CA LYS A 88 -20.92 -14.06 -10.07
C LYS A 88 -20.00 -12.85 -10.15
N GLU A 89 -20.46 -11.79 -10.81
CA GLU A 89 -19.75 -10.51 -10.92
C GLU A 89 -19.66 -9.81 -9.55
N LYS A 90 -20.77 -9.75 -8.79
CA LYS A 90 -20.77 -9.22 -7.42
C LYS A 90 -19.86 -10.03 -6.50
N LYS A 91 -19.89 -11.36 -6.59
CA LYS A 91 -19.00 -12.25 -5.84
C LYS A 91 -17.53 -12.01 -6.20
N LEU A 92 -17.21 -11.76 -7.47
CA LEU A 92 -15.83 -11.43 -7.85
C LEU A 92 -15.37 -10.10 -7.22
N LEU A 93 -16.23 -9.07 -7.17
CA LEU A 93 -15.91 -7.81 -6.48
C LEU A 93 -15.68 -8.03 -4.99
N TYR A 94 -16.58 -8.77 -4.35
CA TYR A 94 -16.49 -9.09 -2.93
C TYR A 94 -15.17 -9.79 -2.60
N GLU A 95 -14.85 -10.88 -3.30
CA GLU A 95 -13.64 -11.64 -3.03
C GLU A 95 -12.36 -10.82 -3.29
N LYS A 96 -12.39 -9.96 -4.31
CA LYS A 96 -11.21 -9.18 -4.72
C LYS A 96 -10.96 -7.95 -3.87
N TYR A 97 -12.01 -7.18 -3.57
CA TYR A 97 -11.89 -5.83 -3.01
C TYR A 97 -12.36 -5.73 -1.56
N ILE A 98 -13.24 -6.63 -1.09
CA ILE A 98 -13.67 -6.67 0.30
C ILE A 98 -12.80 -7.66 1.08
N GLN A 99 -12.71 -8.90 0.60
CA GLN A 99 -11.90 -9.96 1.23
C GLN A 99 -10.41 -9.90 0.85
N CYS A 100 -10.03 -8.98 -0.05
CA CYS A 100 -8.64 -8.77 -0.48
C CYS A 100 -7.92 -10.03 -0.97
N LYS A 101 -8.63 -11.02 -1.52
CA LYS A 101 -8.04 -12.28 -1.98
C LYS A 101 -7.15 -12.10 -3.21
N THR A 102 -6.15 -12.96 -3.29
CA THR A 102 -5.24 -13.06 -4.45
C THR A 102 -5.95 -13.70 -5.64
N ASP A 103 -5.45 -13.41 -6.84
CA ASP A 103 -6.02 -13.99 -8.06
C ASP A 103 -5.90 -15.54 -8.08
N SER A 104 -4.96 -16.11 -7.31
CA SER A 104 -4.83 -17.56 -7.12
C SER A 104 -5.91 -18.13 -6.20
N GLU A 105 -6.24 -17.46 -5.10
CA GLU A 105 -7.32 -17.89 -4.20
C GLU A 105 -8.69 -17.75 -4.88
N ILE A 106 -8.90 -16.67 -5.62
CA ILE A 106 -10.11 -16.46 -6.41
C ILE A 106 -10.23 -17.52 -7.52
N ALA A 107 -9.11 -17.89 -8.16
CA ALA A 107 -9.09 -18.96 -9.15
C ALA A 107 -9.63 -20.29 -8.57
N ASN A 108 -9.23 -20.63 -7.35
CA ASN A 108 -9.74 -21.81 -6.64
C ASN A 108 -11.24 -21.69 -6.33
N ILE A 109 -11.71 -20.53 -5.87
CA ILE A 109 -13.13 -20.30 -5.54
C ILE A 109 -14.04 -20.44 -6.76
N PHE A 110 -13.59 -19.90 -7.91
CA PHE A 110 -14.37 -19.91 -9.15
C PHE A 110 -14.10 -21.15 -10.02
N ASN A 111 -13.18 -22.03 -9.62
CA ASN A 111 -12.70 -23.16 -10.43
C ASN A 111 -12.26 -22.75 -11.85
N ILE A 112 -11.49 -21.66 -11.95
CA ILE A 112 -10.95 -21.14 -13.22
C ILE A 112 -9.45 -20.91 -13.09
N SER A 113 -8.75 -20.72 -14.21
CA SER A 113 -7.33 -20.37 -14.17
C SER A 113 -7.11 -18.95 -13.63
N ARG A 114 -5.92 -18.68 -13.10
CA ARG A 114 -5.49 -17.33 -12.68
C ARG A 114 -5.61 -16.31 -13.81
N GLN A 115 -5.29 -16.71 -15.04
CA GLN A 115 -5.48 -15.87 -16.22
C GLN A 115 -6.97 -15.62 -16.48
N GLY A 116 -7.82 -16.63 -16.28
CA GLY A 116 -9.28 -16.51 -16.33
C GLY A 116 -9.81 -15.47 -15.35
N VAL A 117 -9.32 -15.44 -14.10
CA VAL A 117 -9.65 -14.41 -13.11
C VAL A 117 -9.27 -13.01 -13.61
N SER A 118 -8.06 -12.84 -14.15
CA SER A 118 -7.59 -11.56 -14.67
C SER A 118 -8.47 -11.06 -15.84
N ILE A 119 -8.83 -11.95 -16.77
CA ILE A 119 -9.71 -11.62 -17.89
C ILE A 119 -11.12 -11.28 -17.39
N PHE A 120 -11.65 -12.07 -16.46
CA PHE A 120 -12.97 -11.85 -15.87
C PHE A 120 -13.03 -10.50 -15.16
N ARG A 121 -12.03 -10.18 -14.32
CA ARG A 121 -11.91 -8.86 -13.66
C ARG A 121 -11.86 -7.72 -14.67
N LYS A 122 -11.05 -7.85 -15.73
CA LYS A 122 -10.93 -6.81 -16.77
C LYS A 122 -12.28 -6.54 -17.47
N ARG A 123 -13.01 -7.60 -17.81
CA ARG A 123 -14.34 -7.49 -18.43
C ARG A 123 -15.36 -6.87 -17.47
N LEU A 124 -15.33 -7.27 -16.21
CA LEU A 124 -16.19 -6.74 -15.16
C LEU A 124 -15.98 -5.23 -14.96
N LEU A 125 -14.73 -4.80 -14.78
CA LEU A 125 -14.43 -3.38 -14.57
C LEU A 125 -14.84 -2.53 -15.77
N LYS A 126 -14.61 -3.03 -16.99
CA LYS A 126 -15.08 -2.36 -18.21
C LYS A 126 -16.61 -2.23 -18.25
N LYS A 127 -17.32 -3.28 -17.83
CA LYS A 127 -18.79 -3.27 -17.75
C LYS A 127 -19.30 -2.23 -16.75
N ILE A 128 -18.67 -2.13 -15.57
CA ILE A 128 -18.98 -1.10 -14.57
C ILE A 128 -18.71 0.30 -15.15
N GLU A 129 -17.58 0.49 -15.83
CA GLU A 129 -17.26 1.75 -16.50
C GLU A 129 -18.32 2.15 -17.54
N GLU A 130 -18.84 1.19 -18.32
CA GLU A 130 -19.92 1.43 -19.27
C GLU A 130 -21.24 1.82 -18.58
N PHE A 131 -21.52 1.26 -17.40
CA PHE A 131 -22.69 1.63 -16.60
C PHE A 131 -22.56 3.01 -15.95
N LEU A 132 -21.35 3.40 -15.54
CA LEU A 132 -21.08 4.73 -14.96
C LEU A 132 -21.15 5.86 -16.00
N LYS A 133 -20.99 5.56 -17.29
CA LYS A 133 -21.10 6.55 -18.38
C LYS A 133 -22.55 6.82 -18.82
N ARG A 134 -23.51 6.05 -18.32
CA ARG A 134 -24.94 6.20 -18.65
C ARG A 134 -25.64 7.09 -17.64
#